data_AF-A0A1E9INH3-F1
#
_entry.id   AF-A0A1E9INH3-F1
#
_cell.length_a   1.000
_cell.length_b   1.000
_cell.length_c   1.000
_cell.angle_alpha   90.00
_cell.angle_beta   90.00
_cell.angle_gamma   90.00
#
_symmetry.space_group_name_H-M   'P 1'
#
loop_
_entity.id
_entity.type
_entity.pdbx_description
1 polymer ?
#
loop_
_entity_poly.entity_id
_entity_poly.type
_entity_poly.pdbx_seq_one_letter_code
_entity_poly.pdbx_strand_id
1 'polypeptide(L)'
;MYFLCKNKEEFEENKKFYLEETQEKDEKELEEYIIYKKGVPLNCMWILAIQYRARSLESWLLYKNIKKFKKNCYIAGKLNLLHESRSDWAYSGYNVSNFFKILMSDNKDLSKFLIKNIDIICCEPKPNYHRGIYSNLFLNRSTLLALKGDWENLKKRCDIFLNDIPKDMKKRILDFEFFQGLAEKNIDKMKEALNKLLIPKNAKIAAYDTEAYFDFYLQVQVLMYGKIASIHGYDLGIDHELAPKELIKYDPLLDGEYEDPYDFMKEFDYNAPQSEWIEKYSPKD
;
A
#
# COMPACT_ATOMS: atom_id res chain seq x y z
N MET A 1 6.97 -22.55 2.79
CA MET A 1 7.87 -21.70 3.57
C MET A 1 7.01 -20.83 4.47
N TYR A 2 7.23 -20.80 5.80
CA TYR A 2 6.36 -20.10 6.76
C TYR A 2 7.16 -19.11 7.63
N PHE A 3 8.16 -18.43 7.03
CA PHE A 3 9.12 -17.58 7.75
C PHE A 3 8.50 -16.45 8.54
N LEU A 4 7.32 -15.98 8.15
CA LEU A 4 6.60 -14.91 8.84
C LEU A 4 5.57 -15.46 9.83
N CYS A 5 5.25 -16.76 9.77
CA CYS A 5 4.42 -17.47 10.73
C CYS A 5 5.28 -18.16 11.81
N LYS A 6 4.64 -18.59 12.89
CA LYS A 6 5.19 -19.41 13.97
C LYS A 6 5.47 -20.83 13.48
N ASN A 7 4.56 -21.39 12.68
CA ASN A 7 4.64 -22.76 12.18
C ASN A 7 3.89 -22.91 10.84
N LYS A 8 3.89 -24.13 10.29
CA LYS A 8 3.21 -24.46 9.04
C LYS A 8 1.68 -24.41 9.17
N GLU A 9 1.15 -24.74 10.35
CA GLU A 9 -0.29 -24.75 10.62
C GLU A 9 -0.88 -23.35 10.51
N GLU A 10 -0.31 -22.36 11.20
CA GLU A 10 -0.70 -20.94 11.12
C GLU A 10 -0.61 -20.40 9.68
N PHE A 11 0.39 -20.84 8.91
CA PHE A 11 0.48 -20.48 7.50
C PHE A 11 -0.69 -21.02 6.68
N GLU A 12 -1.04 -22.30 6.82
CA GLU A 12 -2.17 -22.89 6.09
C GLU A 12 -3.52 -22.36 6.58
N GLU A 13 -3.66 -22.03 7.88
CA GLU A 13 -4.84 -21.35 8.44
C GLU A 13 -5.05 -19.97 7.83
N ASN A 14 -4.02 -19.11 7.85
CA ASN A 14 -4.08 -17.77 7.24
C ASN A 14 -4.38 -17.87 5.74
N LYS A 15 -3.68 -18.76 5.04
CA LYS A 15 -3.90 -19.00 3.61
C LYS A 15 -5.33 -19.44 3.33
N LYS A 16 -5.89 -20.37 4.11
CA LYS A 16 -7.28 -20.81 3.95
C LYS A 16 -8.26 -19.67 4.21
N PHE A 17 -8.09 -18.96 5.33
CA PHE A 17 -8.95 -17.85 5.73
C PHE A 17 -9.08 -16.79 4.63
N TYR A 18 -7.95 -16.27 4.12
CA TYR A 18 -8.00 -15.23 3.08
C TYR A 18 -8.42 -15.76 1.70
N LEU A 19 -8.25 -17.06 1.42
CA LEU A 19 -8.76 -17.64 0.17
C LEU A 19 -10.28 -17.85 0.20
N GLU A 20 -10.90 -18.04 1.36
CA GLU A 20 -12.36 -18.14 1.47
C GLU A 20 -13.05 -16.82 1.03
N GLU A 21 -12.44 -15.67 1.31
CA GLU A 21 -12.95 -14.35 0.87
C GLU A 21 -12.93 -14.17 -0.66
N THR A 22 -12.16 -14.97 -1.41
CA THR A 22 -12.24 -14.94 -2.89
C THR A 22 -13.55 -15.49 -3.43
N GLN A 23 -14.29 -16.25 -2.60
CA GLN A 23 -15.47 -17.01 -2.99
C GLN A 23 -16.77 -16.32 -2.58
N GLU A 24 -16.71 -15.13 -1.97
CA GLU A 24 -17.89 -14.33 -1.67
C GLU A 24 -18.60 -13.92 -2.97
N LYS A 25 -19.92 -14.13 -3.01
CA LYS A 25 -20.73 -14.08 -4.25
C LYS A 25 -21.65 -12.88 -4.35
N ASP A 26 -21.50 -11.91 -3.46
CA ASP A 26 -22.39 -10.76 -3.32
C ASP A 26 -21.97 -9.55 -4.17
N GLU A 27 -20.94 -9.64 -5.02
CA GLU A 27 -20.45 -8.51 -5.84
C GLU A 27 -21.56 -7.76 -6.58
N LYS A 28 -22.52 -8.48 -7.17
CA LYS A 28 -23.67 -7.87 -7.85
C LYS A 28 -24.59 -7.12 -6.89
N GLU A 29 -24.82 -7.67 -5.70
CA GLU A 29 -25.62 -7.02 -4.67
C GLU A 29 -24.90 -5.78 -4.12
N LEU A 30 -23.59 -5.87 -3.88
CA LEU A 30 -22.76 -4.74 -3.47
C LEU A 30 -22.77 -3.63 -4.53
N GLU A 31 -22.64 -3.99 -5.81
CA GLU A 31 -22.75 -3.06 -6.93
C GLU A 31 -24.12 -2.38 -6.97
N GLU A 32 -25.22 -3.13 -6.81
CA GLU A 32 -26.55 -2.55 -6.72
C GLU A 32 -26.68 -1.57 -5.53
N TYR A 33 -26.12 -1.91 -4.37
CA TYR A 33 -26.14 -1.04 -3.20
C TYR A 33 -25.37 0.26 -3.45
N ILE A 34 -24.28 0.20 -4.21
CA ILE A 34 -23.49 1.37 -4.60
C ILE A 34 -24.26 2.24 -5.60
N ILE A 35 -24.78 1.65 -6.69
CA ILE A 35 -25.47 2.36 -7.77
C ILE A 35 -26.75 3.03 -7.26
N TYR A 36 -27.56 2.29 -6.50
CA TYR A 36 -28.83 2.78 -5.95
C TYR A 36 -28.67 3.47 -4.59
N LYS A 37 -27.44 3.61 -4.10
CA LYS A 37 -27.10 4.26 -2.83
C LYS A 37 -27.88 3.69 -1.63
N LYS A 38 -28.03 2.36 -1.58
CA LYS A 38 -28.70 1.66 -0.47
C LYS A 38 -27.70 1.46 0.68
N GLY A 39 -28.15 1.71 1.91
CA GLY A 39 -27.30 1.53 3.10
C GLY A 39 -26.10 2.49 3.09
N VAL A 40 -24.88 1.94 3.18
CA VAL A 40 -23.62 2.71 3.22
C VAL A 40 -22.76 2.34 2.01
N PRO A 41 -22.89 3.04 0.87
CA PRO A 41 -22.19 2.70 -0.38
C PRO A 41 -20.67 2.60 -0.24
N LEU A 42 -20.06 3.50 0.54
CA LEU A 42 -18.63 3.47 0.84
C LEU A 42 -18.21 2.14 1.49
N ASN A 43 -19.04 1.58 2.39
CA ASN A 43 -18.75 0.28 3.00
C ASN A 43 -18.82 -0.86 1.97
N CYS A 44 -19.75 -0.81 1.01
CA CYS A 44 -19.80 -1.77 -0.09
C CYS A 44 -18.54 -1.71 -0.97
N MET A 45 -18.02 -0.50 -1.26
CA MET A 45 -16.75 -0.35 -1.98
C MET A 45 -15.57 -0.95 -1.20
N TRP A 46 -15.57 -0.83 0.13
CA TRP A 46 -14.56 -1.45 0.99
C TRP A 46 -14.61 -2.98 0.97
N ILE A 47 -15.82 -3.58 1.00
CA ILE A 47 -16.00 -5.03 0.88
C ILE A 47 -15.50 -5.53 -0.48
N LEU A 48 -15.87 -4.84 -1.57
CA LEU A 48 -15.31 -5.15 -2.89
C LEU A 48 -13.78 -5.06 -2.89
N ALA A 49 -13.20 -4.04 -2.25
CA ALA A 49 -11.75 -3.91 -2.16
C ALA A 49 -11.11 -5.11 -1.46
N ILE A 50 -11.72 -5.61 -0.38
CA ILE A 50 -11.31 -6.83 0.34
C ILE A 50 -11.29 -8.05 -0.60
N GLN A 51 -12.36 -8.28 -1.36
CA GLN A 51 -12.44 -9.40 -2.30
C GLN A 51 -11.33 -9.36 -3.35
N TYR A 52 -11.00 -8.16 -3.88
CA TYR A 52 -9.87 -8.01 -4.80
C TYR A 52 -8.50 -8.12 -4.13
N ARG A 53 -8.35 -7.79 -2.83
CA ARG A 53 -7.14 -8.10 -2.07
C ARG A 53 -6.94 -9.62 -1.97
N ALA A 54 -7.98 -10.37 -1.61
CA ALA A 54 -7.95 -11.82 -1.58
C ALA A 54 -7.58 -12.44 -2.94
N ARG A 55 -8.19 -11.96 -4.04
CA ARG A 55 -7.87 -12.40 -5.41
C ARG A 55 -6.44 -12.07 -5.83
N SER A 56 -5.88 -10.96 -5.36
CA SER A 56 -4.46 -10.65 -5.58
C SER A 56 -3.54 -11.62 -4.83
N LEU A 57 -3.84 -11.93 -3.56
CA LEU A 57 -3.17 -12.99 -2.82
C LEU A 57 -3.22 -14.31 -3.58
N GLU A 58 -4.39 -14.73 -4.06
CA GLU A 58 -4.56 -16.00 -4.76
C GLU A 58 -3.70 -16.06 -6.03
N SER A 59 -3.77 -14.98 -6.83
CA SER A 59 -3.04 -14.83 -8.08
C SER A 59 -1.55 -15.01 -7.91
N TRP A 60 -0.98 -14.50 -6.82
CA TRP A 60 0.46 -14.60 -6.57
C TRP A 60 0.86 -15.85 -5.77
N LEU A 61 0.14 -16.14 -4.68
CA LEU A 61 0.48 -17.23 -3.76
C LEU A 61 0.34 -18.60 -4.44
N LEU A 62 -0.75 -18.83 -5.17
CA LEU A 62 -1.04 -20.12 -5.79
C LEU A 62 -0.50 -20.24 -7.21
N TYR A 63 -0.62 -19.17 -7.99
CA TYR A 63 -0.39 -19.23 -9.44
C TYR A 63 0.84 -18.48 -9.92
N LYS A 64 1.50 -17.70 -9.06
CA LYS A 64 2.62 -16.81 -9.43
C LYS A 64 2.31 -15.94 -10.65
N ASN A 65 1.04 -15.57 -10.83
CA ASN A 65 0.56 -14.82 -11.98
C ASN A 65 0.66 -13.33 -11.71
N ILE A 66 1.80 -12.74 -12.11
CA ILE A 66 2.09 -11.33 -11.90
C ILE A 66 1.07 -10.39 -12.57
N LYS A 67 0.58 -10.75 -13.77
CA LYS A 67 -0.40 -9.92 -14.49
C LYS A 67 -1.72 -9.84 -13.72
N LYS A 68 -2.28 -10.98 -13.31
CA LYS A 68 -3.50 -11.03 -12.50
C LYS A 68 -3.31 -10.38 -11.14
N PHE A 69 -2.15 -10.58 -10.51
CA PHE A 69 -1.80 -9.90 -9.26
C PHE A 69 -1.89 -8.37 -9.41
N LYS A 70 -1.22 -7.79 -10.42
CA LYS A 70 -1.26 -6.35 -10.68
C LYS A 70 -2.67 -5.83 -10.97
N LYS A 71 -3.46 -6.55 -11.77
CA LYS A 71 -4.87 -6.18 -12.04
C LYS A 71 -5.71 -6.17 -10.77
N ASN A 72 -5.60 -7.21 -9.94
CA ASN A 72 -6.34 -7.27 -8.68
C ASN A 72 -5.87 -6.20 -7.68
N CYS A 73 -4.57 -5.92 -7.60
CA CYS A 73 -4.04 -4.80 -6.80
C CYS A 73 -4.52 -3.44 -7.32
N TYR A 74 -4.65 -3.26 -8.63
CA TYR A 74 -5.23 -2.04 -9.22
C TYR A 74 -6.67 -1.84 -8.75
N ILE A 75 -7.51 -2.86 -8.91
CA ILE A 75 -8.93 -2.77 -8.54
C ILE A 75 -9.07 -2.54 -7.02
N ALA A 76 -8.37 -3.33 -6.20
CA ALA A 76 -8.35 -3.16 -4.75
C ALA A 76 -7.82 -1.79 -4.33
N GLY A 77 -6.74 -1.30 -4.96
CA GLY A 77 -6.14 0.00 -4.66
C GLY A 77 -7.04 1.17 -5.04
N LYS A 78 -7.74 1.07 -6.17
CA LYS A 78 -8.73 2.06 -6.60
C LYS A 78 -9.95 2.05 -5.67
N LEU A 79 -10.54 0.88 -5.40
CA LEU A 79 -11.67 0.77 -4.46
C LEU A 79 -11.31 1.26 -3.04
N ASN A 80 -10.06 1.03 -2.60
CA ASN A 80 -9.53 1.61 -1.36
C ASN A 80 -9.65 3.13 -1.34
N LEU A 81 -9.24 3.79 -2.43
CA LEU A 81 -9.36 5.24 -2.57
C LEU A 81 -10.83 5.68 -2.60
N LEU A 82 -11.71 4.93 -3.27
CA LEU A 82 -13.12 5.28 -3.47
C LEU A 82 -13.98 5.10 -2.22
N HIS A 83 -13.61 4.19 -1.29
CA HIS A 83 -14.39 3.95 -0.08
C HIS A 83 -14.12 4.96 1.05
N GLU A 84 -13.07 5.78 0.93
CA GLU A 84 -12.68 6.68 2.02
C GLU A 84 -13.78 7.70 2.30
N SER A 85 -14.13 7.88 3.57
CA SER A 85 -15.13 8.88 3.99
C SER A 85 -14.54 10.26 4.22
N ARG A 86 -13.21 10.40 4.09
CA ARG A 86 -12.46 11.64 4.27
C ARG A 86 -11.31 11.69 3.28
N SER A 87 -11.02 12.87 2.74
CA SER A 87 -9.91 13.05 1.79
C SER A 87 -8.52 12.95 2.45
N ASP A 88 -8.43 13.10 3.77
CA ASP A 88 -7.19 13.00 4.57
C ASP A 88 -7.02 11.62 5.21
N TRP A 89 -7.44 10.56 4.52
CA TRP A 89 -7.44 9.18 5.01
C TRP A 89 -6.06 8.69 5.50
N ALA A 90 -4.96 9.16 4.90
CA ALA A 90 -3.60 8.83 5.36
C ALA A 90 -3.08 9.72 6.50
N TYR A 91 -3.91 10.62 7.05
CA TYR A 91 -3.69 11.26 8.35
C TYR A 91 -3.48 10.23 9.45
N SER A 92 -4.18 9.10 9.32
CA SER A 92 -4.07 7.95 10.22
C SER A 92 -3.80 6.66 9.44
N GLY A 93 -3.95 5.50 10.09
CA GLY A 93 -3.71 4.21 9.47
C GLY A 93 -2.23 3.83 9.35
N TYR A 94 -1.99 2.57 8.97
CA TYR A 94 -0.65 2.02 8.81
C TYR A 94 -0.14 2.23 7.38
N ASN A 95 1.13 2.63 7.25
CA ASN A 95 1.75 2.99 5.97
C ASN A 95 1.57 1.97 4.84
N VAL A 96 1.82 0.69 5.13
CA VAL A 96 1.67 -0.40 4.16
C VAL A 96 0.20 -0.61 3.81
N SER A 97 -0.69 -0.56 4.80
CA SER A 97 -2.14 -0.68 4.59
C SER A 97 -2.65 0.41 3.63
N ASN A 98 -2.15 1.63 3.78
CA ASN A 98 -2.54 2.78 2.96
C ASN A 98 -2.05 2.65 1.49
N PHE A 99 -0.80 2.26 1.26
CA PHE A 99 -0.18 2.46 -0.07
C PHE A 99 0.17 1.19 -0.85
N PHE A 100 0.29 0.03 -0.20
CA PHE A 100 0.86 -1.17 -0.84
C PHE A 100 0.12 -1.58 -2.12
N LYS A 101 -1.21 -1.57 -2.14
CA LYS A 101 -2.04 -2.08 -3.25
C LYS A 101 -1.92 -1.17 -4.46
N ILE A 102 -2.00 0.14 -4.21
CA ILE A 102 -1.78 1.17 -5.22
C ILE A 102 -0.39 1.00 -5.85
N LEU A 103 0.67 0.88 -5.04
CA LEU A 103 2.04 0.76 -5.53
C LEU A 103 2.30 -0.56 -6.25
N MET A 104 1.80 -1.67 -5.72
CA MET A 104 1.99 -3.01 -6.30
C MET A 104 1.18 -3.23 -7.59
N SER A 105 0.21 -2.37 -7.88
CA SER A 105 -0.52 -2.39 -9.15
C SER A 105 0.30 -1.89 -10.34
N ASP A 106 1.37 -1.12 -10.09
CA ASP A 106 2.13 -0.34 -11.07
C ASP A 106 1.31 0.69 -11.88
N ASN A 107 0.04 0.93 -11.51
CA ASN A 107 -0.81 1.87 -12.21
C ASN A 107 -0.34 3.32 -12.00
N LYS A 108 -0.07 4.00 -13.11
CA LYS A 108 0.47 5.37 -13.12
C LYS A 108 -0.52 6.40 -12.59
N ASP A 109 -1.81 6.24 -12.86
CA ASP A 109 -2.81 7.25 -12.51
C ASP A 109 -3.13 7.23 -11.02
N LEU A 110 -3.20 6.04 -10.40
CA LEU A 110 -3.26 5.93 -8.95
C LEU A 110 -2.02 6.54 -8.28
N SER A 111 -0.82 6.28 -8.82
CA SER A 111 0.43 6.85 -8.29
C SER A 111 0.46 8.39 -8.42
N LYS A 112 0.06 8.92 -9.58
CA LYS A 112 -0.06 10.37 -9.81
C LYS A 112 -1.09 11.00 -8.88
N PHE A 113 -2.22 10.33 -8.64
CA PHE A 113 -3.23 10.82 -7.70
C PHE A 113 -2.65 11.00 -6.29
N LEU A 114 -1.93 9.99 -5.79
CA LEU A 114 -1.25 10.09 -4.49
C LEU A 114 -0.29 11.28 -4.45
N ILE A 115 0.55 11.44 -5.48
CA ILE A 115 1.55 12.52 -5.56
C ILE A 115 0.90 13.91 -5.67
N LYS A 116 -0.17 14.04 -6.45
CA LYS A 116 -0.88 15.31 -6.65
C LYS A 116 -1.57 15.77 -5.37
N ASN A 117 -2.10 14.83 -4.58
CA ASN A 117 -2.96 15.12 -3.44
C ASN A 117 -2.26 14.93 -2.08
N ILE A 118 -0.93 14.87 -2.01
CA ILE A 118 -0.25 14.51 -0.75
C ILE A 118 -0.63 15.44 0.41
N ASP A 119 -0.74 16.74 0.15
CA ASP A 119 -1.08 17.71 1.21
C ASP A 119 -2.50 17.53 1.76
N ILE A 120 -3.41 16.99 0.95
CA ILE A 120 -4.77 16.65 1.36
C ILE A 120 -4.76 15.30 2.07
N ILE A 121 -4.19 14.27 1.45
CA ILE A 121 -4.14 12.87 1.93
C ILE A 121 -3.46 12.76 3.29
N CYS A 122 -2.37 13.49 3.50
CA CYS A 122 -1.58 13.48 4.73
C CYS A 122 -1.75 14.75 5.57
N CYS A 123 -2.80 15.54 5.36
CA CYS A 123 -3.15 16.80 6.07
C CYS A 123 -2.33 17.02 7.36
N GLU A 124 -1.13 17.62 7.26
CA GLU A 124 -0.14 17.61 8.34
C GLU A 124 -0.24 18.92 9.14
N PRO A 125 -0.95 18.96 10.29
CA PRO A 125 -1.16 20.21 11.03
C PRO A 125 0.13 20.72 11.69
N LYS A 126 1.09 19.82 11.91
CA LYS A 126 2.40 20.13 12.50
C LYS A 126 3.49 19.57 11.58
N PRO A 127 3.99 20.39 10.64
CA PRO A 127 5.02 19.96 9.72
C PRO A 127 6.23 19.37 10.44
N ASN A 128 6.67 18.20 10.00
CA ASN A 128 7.84 17.51 10.53
C ASN A 128 7.76 17.05 12.00
N TYR A 129 6.57 16.93 12.59
CA TYR A 129 6.40 16.39 13.94
C TYR A 129 6.18 14.86 13.91
N HIS A 130 7.09 14.10 14.52
CA HIS A 130 7.18 12.63 14.35
C HIS A 130 6.83 11.83 15.61
N ARG A 131 6.09 12.40 16.55
CA ARG A 131 5.81 11.81 17.87
C ARG A 131 4.32 11.61 18.14
N GLY A 132 4.00 10.64 19.01
CA GLY A 132 2.65 10.36 19.48
C GLY A 132 1.72 9.98 18.32
N ILE A 133 0.53 10.57 18.28
CA ILE A 133 -0.48 10.28 17.23
C ILE A 133 0.00 10.64 15.82
N TYR A 134 1.02 11.48 15.68
CA TYR A 134 1.56 11.92 14.38
C TYR A 134 2.66 11.01 13.85
N SER A 135 3.13 10.01 14.61
CA SER A 135 4.21 9.11 14.17
C SER A 135 3.88 8.37 12.86
N ASN A 136 2.64 7.87 12.73
CA ASN A 136 2.18 7.22 11.50
C ASN A 136 2.01 8.22 10.35
N LEU A 137 1.45 9.40 10.63
CA LEU A 137 1.35 10.47 9.64
C LEU A 137 2.72 10.87 9.11
N PHE A 138 3.70 10.94 10.01
CA PHE A 138 5.06 11.25 9.66
C PHE A 138 5.62 10.21 8.69
N LEU A 139 5.44 8.92 8.96
CA LEU A 139 5.82 7.86 8.02
C LEU A 139 5.03 7.92 6.70
N ASN A 140 3.72 8.15 6.73
CA ASN A 140 2.86 8.23 5.55
C ASN A 140 3.30 9.32 4.58
N ARG A 141 3.51 10.52 5.10
CA ARG A 141 4.01 11.64 4.29
C ARG A 141 5.42 11.36 3.76
N SER A 142 6.28 10.65 4.50
CA SER A 142 7.65 10.30 4.03
C SER A 142 7.58 9.35 2.83
N THR A 143 6.74 8.32 2.91
CA THR A 143 6.53 7.39 1.79
C THR A 143 6.02 8.11 0.55
N LEU A 144 5.10 9.08 0.70
CA LEU A 144 4.59 9.84 -0.43
C LEU A 144 5.60 10.87 -0.99
N LEU A 145 6.46 11.45 -0.15
CA LEU A 145 7.60 12.26 -0.60
C LEU A 145 8.61 11.41 -1.39
N ALA A 146 8.88 10.19 -0.91
CA ALA A 146 9.72 9.22 -1.61
C ALA A 146 9.11 8.82 -2.96
N LEU A 147 7.81 8.56 -3.03
CA LEU A 147 7.11 8.30 -4.29
C LEU A 147 7.17 9.50 -5.25
N LYS A 148 6.99 10.73 -4.74
CA LYS A 148 7.06 11.98 -5.52
C LYS A 148 8.47 12.28 -6.06
N GLY A 149 9.51 11.82 -5.38
CA GLY A 149 10.89 12.21 -5.67
C GLY A 149 11.29 13.56 -5.06
N ASP A 150 10.65 13.95 -3.96
CA ASP A 150 10.97 15.16 -3.21
C ASP A 150 12.12 14.89 -2.23
N TRP A 151 13.33 14.79 -2.77
CA TRP A 151 14.52 14.33 -2.05
C TRP A 151 14.95 15.27 -0.93
N GLU A 152 14.76 16.58 -1.10
CA GLU A 152 15.11 17.57 -0.09
C GLU A 152 14.26 17.40 1.18
N ASN A 153 12.93 17.39 1.02
CA ASN A 153 12.03 17.21 2.16
C ASN A 153 12.11 15.79 2.74
N LEU A 154 12.31 14.77 1.89
CA LEU A 154 12.51 13.40 2.36
C LEU A 154 13.75 13.31 3.24
N LYS A 155 14.89 13.83 2.78
CA LYS A 155 16.15 13.81 3.54
C LYS A 155 16.00 14.53 4.87
N LYS A 156 15.43 15.75 4.88
CA LYS A 156 15.16 16.50 6.10
C LYS A 156 14.36 15.68 7.12
N ARG A 157 13.32 14.97 6.68
CA ARG A 157 12.49 14.14 7.56
C ARG A 157 13.24 12.90 8.06
N CYS A 158 14.10 12.31 7.23
CA CYS A 158 14.99 11.24 7.68
C CYS A 158 15.95 11.71 8.77
N ASP A 159 16.58 12.86 8.58
CA ASP A 159 17.52 13.42 9.56
C ASP A 159 16.82 13.72 10.89
N ILE A 160 15.60 14.26 10.86
CA ILE A 160 14.80 14.48 12.08
C ILE A 160 14.52 13.17 12.82
N PHE A 161 14.03 12.16 12.10
CA PHE A 161 13.66 10.89 12.71
C PHE A 161 14.87 10.12 13.26
N LEU A 162 15.95 10.03 12.48
CA LEU A 162 17.14 9.24 12.84
C LEU A 162 17.96 9.91 13.96
N ASN A 163 17.91 11.23 14.10
CA ASN A 163 18.55 11.94 15.21
C ASN A 163 17.73 11.90 16.52
N ASP A 164 16.41 11.66 16.45
CA ASP A 164 15.52 11.66 17.61
C ASP A 164 14.47 10.54 17.53
N ILE A 165 14.91 9.28 17.61
CA ILE A 165 14.04 8.12 17.38
C ILE A 165 13.04 7.93 18.54
N PRO A 166 11.71 8.02 18.30
CA PRO A 166 10.71 7.73 19.32
C PRO A 166 10.77 6.26 19.76
N LYS A 167 10.53 5.99 21.05
CA LYS A 167 10.66 4.64 21.65
C LYS A 167 9.75 3.60 20.96
N ASP A 168 8.54 4.00 20.62
CA ASP A 168 7.50 3.22 19.94
C ASP A 168 7.75 3.06 18.43
N MET A 169 8.64 3.86 17.86
CA MET A 169 8.96 3.87 16.43
C MET A 169 10.30 3.22 16.09
N LYS A 170 10.97 2.56 17.03
CA LYS A 170 12.24 1.85 16.77
C LYS A 170 12.15 0.84 15.62
N LYS A 171 10.99 0.21 15.43
CA LYS A 171 10.74 -0.70 14.30
C LYS A 171 10.75 -0.02 12.93
N ARG A 172 10.79 1.32 12.88
CA ARG A 172 10.81 2.14 11.67
C ARG A 172 12.19 2.69 11.28
N ILE A 173 13.23 2.35 12.04
CA ILE A 173 14.60 2.80 11.73
C ILE A 173 15.00 2.38 10.31
N LEU A 174 14.74 1.13 9.94
CA LEU A 174 15.11 0.60 8.62
C LEU A 174 14.32 1.27 7.48
N ASP A 175 13.07 1.66 7.71
CA ASP A 175 12.27 2.45 6.76
C ASP A 175 12.96 3.79 6.47
N PHE A 176 13.42 4.49 7.52
CA PHE A 176 14.09 5.79 7.37
C PHE A 176 15.54 5.69 6.89
N GLU A 177 16.27 4.61 7.22
CA GLU A 177 17.58 4.32 6.60
C GLU A 177 17.43 4.12 5.09
N PHE A 178 16.40 3.38 4.65
CA PHE A 178 16.07 3.23 3.24
C PHE A 178 15.74 4.57 2.58
N PHE A 179 14.83 5.36 3.17
CA PHE A 179 14.46 6.67 2.62
C PHE A 179 15.64 7.64 2.53
N GLN A 180 16.54 7.62 3.52
CA GLN A 180 17.74 8.44 3.49
C GLN A 180 18.68 7.98 2.35
N GLY A 181 18.88 6.67 2.18
CA GLY A 181 19.61 6.13 1.04
C GLY A 181 18.99 6.50 -0.31
N LEU A 182 17.67 6.46 -0.42
CA LEU A 182 16.94 6.86 -1.62
C LEU A 182 17.14 8.36 -1.94
N ALA A 183 16.99 9.24 -0.94
CA ALA A 183 17.20 10.68 -1.10
C ALA A 183 18.65 11.03 -1.47
N GLU A 184 19.61 10.24 -1.00
CA GLU A 184 21.04 10.36 -1.29
C GLU A 184 21.45 9.66 -2.60
N LYS A 185 20.53 8.94 -3.26
CA LYS A 185 20.79 8.06 -4.41
C LYS A 185 21.85 6.99 -4.11
N ASN A 186 21.97 6.59 -2.84
CA ASN A 186 22.93 5.62 -2.35
C ASN A 186 22.31 4.21 -2.41
N ILE A 187 22.65 3.48 -3.47
CA ILE A 187 22.15 2.13 -3.75
C ILE A 187 22.53 1.14 -2.64
N ASP A 188 23.77 1.21 -2.15
CA ASP A 188 24.24 0.26 -1.12
C ASP A 188 23.49 0.46 0.20
N LYS A 189 23.23 1.71 0.58
CA LYS A 189 22.43 2.04 1.76
C LYS A 189 20.97 1.59 1.64
N MET A 190 20.36 1.77 0.45
CA MET A 190 19.03 1.23 0.18
C MET A 190 19.00 -0.30 0.32
N LYS A 191 19.96 -1.00 -0.29
CA LYS A 191 20.09 -2.46 -0.21
C LYS A 191 20.32 -2.95 1.21
N GLU A 192 21.21 -2.30 1.96
CA GLU A 192 21.51 -2.66 3.34
C GLU A 192 20.26 -2.58 4.23
N ALA A 193 19.52 -1.48 4.14
CA ALA A 193 18.30 -1.28 4.91
C ALA A 193 17.23 -2.34 4.60
N LEU A 194 16.98 -2.63 3.31
CA LEU A 194 15.99 -3.62 2.90
C LEU A 194 16.43 -5.06 3.22
N ASN A 195 17.71 -5.41 3.08
CA ASN A 195 18.21 -6.74 3.44
C ASN A 195 18.08 -7.01 4.94
N LYS A 196 18.27 -5.99 5.80
CA LYS A 196 18.01 -6.11 7.25
C LYS A 196 16.55 -6.44 7.56
N LEU A 197 15.59 -6.02 6.72
CA LEU A 197 14.17 -6.37 6.86
C LEU A 197 13.83 -7.79 6.40
N LEU A 198 14.74 -8.48 5.71
CA LEU A 198 14.59 -9.88 5.30
C LEU A 198 15.15 -10.88 6.33
N ILE A 199 15.89 -10.40 7.34
CA ILE A 199 16.36 -11.22 8.46
C ILE A 199 15.13 -11.69 9.26
N PRO A 200 14.92 -13.01 9.51
CA PRO A 200 13.65 -13.54 10.04
C PRO A 200 13.08 -12.83 11.27
N LYS A 201 13.95 -12.46 12.23
CA LYS A 201 13.54 -11.73 13.45
C LYS A 201 12.97 -10.35 13.11
N ASN A 202 13.68 -9.58 12.27
CA ASN A 202 13.24 -8.26 11.86
C ASN A 202 12.03 -8.36 10.94
N ALA A 203 12.00 -9.40 10.10
CA ALA A 203 10.94 -9.59 9.13
C ALA A 203 9.58 -9.77 9.80
N LYS A 204 9.51 -10.63 10.82
CA LYS A 204 8.31 -10.83 11.65
C LYS A 204 7.85 -9.55 12.36
N ILE A 205 8.79 -8.78 12.92
CA ILE A 205 8.47 -7.52 13.63
C ILE A 205 7.97 -6.45 12.65
N ALA A 206 8.55 -6.37 11.47
CA ALA A 206 8.18 -5.41 10.44
C ALA A 206 6.80 -5.75 9.86
N ALA A 207 6.57 -7.02 9.52
CA ALA A 207 5.33 -7.50 8.90
C ALA A 207 4.10 -7.43 9.83
N TYR A 208 4.30 -7.43 11.15
CA TYR A 208 3.19 -7.38 12.12
C TYR A 208 2.29 -6.14 11.94
N ASP A 209 0.97 -6.38 11.82
CA ASP A 209 -0.09 -5.39 11.61
C ASP A 209 0.18 -4.47 10.39
N THR A 210 0.47 -5.06 9.22
CA THR A 210 0.79 -4.27 8.01
C THR A 210 -0.27 -4.41 6.92
N GLU A 211 -0.33 -5.58 6.29
CA GLU A 211 -1.31 -5.90 5.27
C GLU A 211 -1.60 -7.40 5.36
N ALA A 212 -2.69 -7.70 6.05
CA ALA A 212 -3.02 -9.04 6.55
C ALA A 212 -3.08 -10.12 5.45
N TYR A 213 -3.46 -9.73 4.23
CA TYR A 213 -3.50 -10.59 3.04
C TYR A 213 -2.13 -10.98 2.50
N PHE A 214 -1.03 -10.38 2.96
CA PHE A 214 0.30 -10.69 2.44
C PHE A 214 1.35 -10.89 3.53
N ASP A 215 1.19 -10.28 4.70
CA ASP A 215 2.21 -10.21 5.73
C ASP A 215 2.55 -11.55 6.40
N PHE A 216 1.78 -12.60 6.14
CA PHE A 216 2.10 -13.98 6.54
C PHE A 216 3.04 -14.72 5.57
N TYR A 217 3.30 -14.20 4.36
CA TYR A 217 4.16 -14.86 3.38
C TYR A 217 5.03 -13.94 2.51
N LEU A 218 4.80 -12.63 2.54
CA LEU A 218 5.61 -11.61 1.87
C LEU A 218 6.10 -10.57 2.87
N GLN A 219 7.33 -10.09 2.67
CA GLN A 219 7.84 -8.93 3.36
C GLN A 219 7.38 -7.66 2.63
N VAL A 220 6.17 -7.23 2.98
CA VAL A 220 5.44 -6.14 2.30
C VAL A 220 6.17 -4.79 2.32
N GLN A 221 6.94 -4.47 3.38
CA GLN A 221 7.76 -3.26 3.38
C GLN A 221 8.87 -3.30 2.33
N VAL A 222 9.58 -4.43 2.21
CA VAL A 222 10.67 -4.58 1.24
C VAL A 222 10.12 -4.49 -0.19
N LEU A 223 8.96 -5.10 -0.43
CA LEU A 223 8.27 -4.99 -1.71
C LEU A 223 7.87 -3.54 -2.03
N MET A 224 7.21 -2.85 -1.09
CA MET A 224 6.73 -1.48 -1.30
C MET A 224 7.87 -0.48 -1.50
N TYR A 225 8.94 -0.58 -0.71
CA TYR A 225 10.08 0.32 -0.80
C TYR A 225 10.98 -0.01 -1.99
N GLY A 226 11.22 -1.29 -2.26
CA GLY A 226 11.87 -1.73 -3.50
C GLY A 226 11.11 -1.25 -4.74
N LYS A 227 9.77 -1.28 -4.71
CA LYS A 227 8.93 -0.74 -5.78
C LYS A 227 9.15 0.75 -5.99
N ILE A 228 9.17 1.55 -4.92
CA ILE A 228 9.48 2.98 -4.99
C ILE A 228 10.87 3.21 -5.60
N ALA A 229 11.89 2.47 -5.16
CA ALA A 229 13.22 2.56 -5.75
C ALA A 229 13.21 2.23 -7.26
N SER A 230 12.46 1.19 -7.66
CA SER A 230 12.31 0.79 -9.07
C SER A 230 11.56 1.82 -9.91
N ILE A 231 10.53 2.48 -9.37
CA ILE A 231 9.84 3.62 -10.02
C ILE A 231 10.82 4.74 -10.35
N HIS A 232 11.80 4.98 -9.47
CA HIS A 232 12.87 5.98 -9.67
C HIS A 232 14.08 5.46 -10.45
N GLY A 233 13.98 4.27 -11.05
CA GLY A 233 15.00 3.71 -11.94
C GLY A 233 16.14 2.96 -11.24
N TYR A 234 16.02 2.66 -9.95
CA TYR A 234 17.02 1.89 -9.22
C TYR A 234 16.68 0.40 -9.21
N ASP A 235 17.63 -0.42 -9.64
CA ASP A 235 17.61 -1.87 -9.42
C ASP A 235 18.48 -2.22 -8.20
N LEU A 236 17.82 -2.72 -7.15
CA LEU A 236 18.46 -3.10 -5.90
C LEU A 236 18.93 -4.57 -5.89
N GLY A 237 18.69 -5.34 -6.96
CA GLY A 237 19.13 -6.74 -7.07
C GLY A 237 18.56 -7.66 -5.98
N ILE A 238 17.45 -7.27 -5.36
CA ILE A 238 16.77 -8.07 -4.34
C ILE A 238 15.92 -9.11 -5.03
N ASP A 239 16.23 -10.38 -4.78
CA ASP A 239 15.42 -11.52 -5.17
C ASP A 239 15.38 -12.50 -4.00
N HIS A 240 14.30 -12.44 -3.23
CA HIS A 240 14.13 -13.23 -2.03
C HIS A 240 12.73 -13.84 -2.03
N GLU A 241 12.54 -14.99 -1.40
CA GLU A 241 11.23 -15.64 -1.36
C GLU A 241 10.11 -14.77 -0.74
N LEU A 242 10.48 -13.93 0.24
CA LEU A 242 9.59 -12.98 0.90
C LEU A 242 9.46 -11.67 0.10
N ALA A 243 10.41 -11.37 -0.78
CA ALA A 243 10.39 -10.18 -1.62
C ALA A 243 10.89 -10.52 -3.03
N PRO A 244 10.08 -11.22 -3.84
CA PRO A 244 10.46 -11.67 -5.17
C PRO A 244 10.72 -10.48 -6.10
N LYS A 245 11.76 -10.57 -6.94
CA LYS A 245 12.14 -9.47 -7.83
C LYS A 245 11.03 -9.07 -8.80
N GLU A 246 10.19 -10.02 -9.23
CA GLU A 246 9.08 -9.77 -10.16
C GLU A 246 8.02 -8.85 -9.57
N LEU A 247 7.85 -8.89 -8.25
CA LEU A 247 6.95 -8.00 -7.52
C LEU A 247 7.60 -6.63 -7.31
N ILE A 248 8.90 -6.56 -7.06
CA ILE A 248 9.64 -5.30 -6.87
C ILE A 248 9.73 -4.50 -8.17
N LYS A 249 10.06 -5.14 -9.29
CA LYS A 249 10.28 -4.50 -10.59
C LYS A 249 9.06 -3.67 -10.99
N TYR A 250 9.24 -2.36 -11.18
CA TYR A 250 8.23 -1.49 -11.77
C TYR A 250 8.09 -1.81 -13.25
N ASP A 251 6.96 -2.39 -13.62
CA ASP A 251 6.68 -2.84 -14.99
C ASP A 251 5.17 -2.74 -15.23
N PRO A 252 4.63 -1.52 -15.42
CA PRO A 252 3.20 -1.30 -15.60
C PRO A 252 2.63 -2.20 -16.69
N LEU A 253 1.39 -2.66 -16.48
CA LEU A 253 0.64 -3.32 -17.54
C LEU A 253 0.44 -2.36 -18.73
N LEU A 254 0.16 -2.92 -19.90
CA LEU A 254 -0.11 -2.11 -21.08
C LEU A 254 -1.36 -1.24 -20.85
N ASP A 255 -1.40 -0.08 -21.51
CA ASP A 255 -2.57 0.79 -21.48
C ASP A 255 -3.79 0.00 -21.99
N GLY A 256 -4.89 0.06 -21.23
CA GLY A 256 -6.11 -0.74 -21.48
C GLY A 256 -6.15 -2.10 -20.77
N GLU A 257 -5.05 -2.61 -20.21
CA GLU A 257 -5.10 -3.84 -19.39
C GLU A 257 -5.63 -3.59 -17.95
N TYR A 258 -5.61 -2.32 -17.51
CA TYR A 258 -6.24 -1.86 -16.28
C TYR A 258 -7.70 -1.51 -16.57
N GLU A 259 -8.59 -2.47 -16.31
CA GLU A 259 -10.03 -2.31 -16.52
C GLU A 259 -10.74 -2.10 -15.19
N ASP A 260 -11.64 -1.11 -15.16
CA ASP A 260 -12.59 -0.95 -14.06
C ASP A 260 -13.74 -1.97 -14.25
N PRO A 261 -13.89 -2.95 -13.34
CA PRO A 261 -14.90 -3.99 -13.49
C PRO A 261 -16.33 -3.48 -13.25
N TYR A 262 -16.47 -2.36 -12.56
CA TYR A 262 -17.75 -1.76 -12.20
C TYR A 262 -17.91 -0.39 -12.85
N ASP A 263 -19.11 -0.08 -13.35
CA ASP A 263 -19.35 1.17 -14.06
C ASP A 263 -19.13 2.41 -13.18
N PHE A 264 -19.50 2.34 -11.89
CA PHE A 264 -19.30 3.46 -10.97
C PHE A 264 -17.82 3.85 -10.84
N MET A 265 -16.88 2.90 -10.92
CA MET A 265 -15.44 3.19 -10.81
C MET A 265 -14.93 4.05 -11.97
N LYS A 266 -15.57 3.97 -13.14
CA LYS A 266 -15.23 4.75 -14.34
C LYS A 266 -15.62 6.22 -14.18
N GLU A 267 -16.55 6.52 -13.28
CA GLU A 267 -17.03 7.88 -13.02
C GLU A 267 -16.06 8.69 -12.14
N PHE A 268 -15.05 8.05 -11.53
CA PHE A 268 -14.09 8.74 -10.69
C PHE A 268 -13.11 9.57 -11.54
N ASP A 269 -13.18 10.89 -11.38
CA ASP A 269 -12.23 11.81 -12.02
C ASP A 269 -11.02 12.08 -11.11
N TYR A 270 -9.85 11.59 -11.54
CA TYR A 270 -8.56 11.84 -10.87
C TYR A 270 -8.18 13.32 -10.80
N ASN A 271 -8.82 14.19 -11.59
CA ASN A 271 -8.56 15.62 -11.59
C ASN A 271 -9.45 16.42 -10.66
N ALA A 272 -10.64 15.92 -10.33
CA ALA A 272 -11.56 16.54 -9.40
C ALA A 272 -11.11 16.34 -7.94
N PRO A 273 -11.53 17.22 -7.01
CA PRO A 273 -11.35 16.99 -5.58
C PRO A 273 -12.02 15.68 -5.13
N GLN A 274 -11.29 14.83 -4.39
CA GLN A 274 -11.86 13.58 -3.85
C GLN A 274 -13.11 13.82 -2.99
N SER A 275 -13.22 15.00 -2.35
CA SER A 275 -14.39 15.38 -1.56
C SER A 275 -15.70 15.33 -2.36
N GLU A 276 -15.68 15.61 -3.67
CA GLU A 276 -16.88 15.52 -4.51
C GLU A 276 -17.36 14.06 -4.66
N TRP A 277 -16.41 13.11 -4.78
CA TRP A 277 -16.72 11.68 -4.77
C TRP A 277 -17.30 11.25 -3.42
N ILE A 278 -16.66 11.69 -2.33
CA ILE A 278 -17.09 11.37 -0.96
C ILE A 278 -18.51 11.89 -0.72
N GLU A 279 -18.80 13.14 -1.07
CA GLU A 279 -20.13 13.73 -0.93
C GLU A 279 -21.18 12.97 -1.75
N LYS A 280 -20.82 12.56 -2.98
CA LYS A 280 -21.72 11.81 -3.86
C LYS A 280 -22.18 10.46 -3.27
N TYR A 281 -21.29 9.75 -2.58
CA TYR A 281 -21.54 8.39 -2.05
C TYR A 281 -21.73 8.31 -0.54
N SER A 282 -21.58 9.43 0.18
CA SER A 282 -21.92 9.49 1.60
C SER A 282 -23.44 9.40 1.80
N PRO A 283 -23.92 8.72 2.85
CA PRO A 283 -25.33 8.78 3.23
C PRO A 283 -25.77 10.23 3.40
N LYS A 284 -26.95 10.58 2.87
CA LYS A 284 -27.59 11.86 3.17
C LYS A 284 -28.44 11.66 4.42
N ASP A 285 -28.27 12.54 5.40
CA ASP A 285 -29.12 12.62 6.60
C ASP A 285 -30.59 12.88 6.23
#